data_AF-A0A6I2X5F9-F1
#
_entry.id   AF-A0A6I2X5F9-F1
#
_cell.length_a   1.000
_cell.length_b   1.000
_cell.length_c   1.000
_cell.angle_alpha   90.00
_cell.angle_beta   90.00
_cell.angle_gamma   90.00
#
_symmetry.space_group_name_H-M   'P 1'
#
loop_
_entity.id
_entity.type
_entity.pdbx_description
1 polymer ?
#
loop_
_entity_poly.entity_id
_entity_poly.type
_entity_poly.pdbx_seq_one_letter_code
_entity_poly.pdbx_strand_id
1 'polypeptide(L)' 'MARIGDGSSDLLKCSFCGKSQKQVKKLIAGPGVYICDECIDLCNEIIEEER' A
#
# COMPACT_ATOMS: atom_id res chain seq x y z
N MET A 1 1.28 21.72 -15.93
CA MET A 1 1.87 21.31 -14.64
C MET A 1 2.66 20.04 -14.85
N ALA A 2 3.93 20.12 -15.21
CA ALA A 2 4.85 18.99 -15.20
C ALA A 2 6.00 19.40 -14.28
N ARG A 3 6.01 18.87 -13.05
CA ARG A 3 7.10 19.08 -12.10
C ARG A 3 8.16 18.04 -12.42
N ILE A 4 9.37 18.54 -12.61
CA ILE A 4 10.61 17.86 -12.91
C ILE A 4 10.88 16.80 -11.84
N GLY A 5 11.37 15.64 -12.26
CA GLY A 5 11.79 14.56 -11.37
C GLY A 5 12.84 15.04 -10.37
N ASP A 6 12.53 14.86 -9.09
CA ASP A 6 13.45 15.04 -7.97
C ASP A 6 13.73 13.66 -7.37
N GLY A 7 15.00 13.41 -7.05
CA GLY A 7 15.58 12.11 -6.69
C GLY A 7 15.19 11.58 -5.31
N SER A 8 13.90 11.46 -5.04
CA SER A 8 13.34 10.65 -3.96
C SER A 8 12.40 9.66 -4.62
N SER A 9 12.73 8.38 -4.58
CA SER A 9 11.73 7.32 -4.65
C SER A 9 10.86 7.49 -3.41
N ASP A 10 10.04 8.55 -3.35
CA ASP A 10 9.13 8.89 -2.27
C ASP A 10 8.23 7.68 -2.13
N LEU A 11 8.63 6.91 -1.13
CA LEU A 11 8.44 5.48 -1.08
C LEU A 11 6.94 5.23 -1.11
N LEU A 12 6.41 4.68 -2.20
CA LEU A 12 4.99 4.33 -2.26
C LEU A 12 4.63 3.60 -0.96
N LYS A 13 3.66 4.14 -0.21
CA LYS A 13 3.28 3.61 1.10
C LYS A 13 1.91 2.99 1.02
N CYS A 14 1.71 1.91 1.74
CA CYS A 14 0.37 1.37 2.00
C CYS A 14 -0.48 2.46 2.66
N SER A 15 -1.64 2.76 2.08
CA SER A 15 -2.58 3.75 2.58
C SER A 15 -3.22 3.35 3.93
N PHE A 16 -3.10 2.07 4.32
CA PHE A 16 -3.71 1.51 5.52
C PHE A 16 -2.73 1.45 6.70
N CYS A 17 -1.55 0.85 6.50
CA CYS A 17 -0.55 0.67 7.58
C CYS A 17 0.63 1.66 7.50
N GLY A 18 0.75 2.45 6.42
CA GLY A 18 1.84 3.41 6.23
C GLY A 18 3.21 2.80 5.89
N LYS A 19 3.34 1.47 5.81
CA LYS A 19 4.59 0.80 5.40
C LYS A 19 4.95 1.16 3.97
N SER A 20 6.24 1.41 3.73
CA SER A 20 6.78 1.62 2.38
C SER A 20 6.81 0.35 1.55
N GLN A 21 6.87 0.48 0.23
CA GLN A 21 7.07 -0.62 -0.72
C GLN A 21 8.28 -1.51 -0.40
N LYS A 22 9.31 -0.97 0.28
CA LYS A 22 10.50 -1.73 0.71
C LYS A 22 10.26 -2.57 1.98
N GLN A 23 9.23 -2.25 2.75
CA GLN A 23 8.91 -2.91 4.03
C GLN A 23 7.86 -4.03 3.88
N VAL A 24 7.27 -4.18 2.70
CA VAL A 24 6.21 -5.15 2.41
C VAL A 24 6.61 -6.03 1.24
N LYS A 25 6.07 -7.24 1.16
CA LYS A 25 6.39 -8.17 0.06
C LYS A 25 5.74 -7.74 -1.24
N LYS A 26 4.51 -7.20 -1.15
CA LYS A 26 3.77 -6.68 -2.29
C LYS A 26 3.08 -5.38 -1.90
N LEU A 27 3.09 -4.42 -2.82
CA LEU A 27 2.29 -3.21 -2.74
C LEU A 27 1.47 -3.09 -4.03
N ILE A 28 0.16 -3.16 -3.89
CA ILE A 28 -0.82 -3.09 -4.98
C ILE A 28 -1.25 -1.63 -5.11
N ALA A 29 -1.21 -1.10 -6.34
CA ALA A 29 -1.67 0.24 -6.65
C ALA A 29 -3.09 0.22 -7.24
N GLY A 30 -3.96 1.07 -6.71
CA GLY A 30 -5.24 1.44 -7.29
C GLY A 30 -5.30 2.94 -7.63
N PRO A 31 -6.42 3.44 -8.17
CA PRO A 31 -6.58 4.87 -8.44
C PRO A 31 -6.49 5.72 -7.16
N GLY A 32 -5.33 6.31 -6.90
CA GLY A 32 -5.08 7.19 -5.74
C GLY A 32 -4.91 6.46 -4.39
N VAL A 33 -4.78 5.14 -4.38
CA VAL A 33 -4.69 4.33 -3.15
C VAL A 33 -3.69 3.19 -3.34
N TYR A 34 -3.06 2.76 -2.24
CA TYR A 34 -2.15 1.62 -2.23
C TYR A 34 -2.48 0.70 -1.05
N ILE A 35 -2.41 -0.61 -1.28
CA ILE A 35 -2.61 -1.62 -0.22
C ILE A 35 -1.50 -2.65 -0.29
N CYS A 36 -0.98 -3.08 0.87
CA CYS A 36 0.04 -4.13 0.93
C CYS A 36 -0.56 -5.51 1.20
N ASP A 37 0.24 -6.56 0.98
CA ASP A 37 -0.16 -7.95 1.23
C ASP A 37 -0.65 -8.17 2.67
N GLU A 38 0.10 -7.69 3.67
CA GLU A 38 -0.29 -7.84 5.08
C GLU A 38 -1.66 -7.21 5.42
N CYS A 39 -1.99 -6.07 4.80
CA CYS A 39 -3.30 -5.44 5.00
C CYS A 39 -4.41 -6.20 4.29
N ILE A 40 -4.13 -6.82 3.14
CA ILE A 40 -5.10 -7.70 2.46
C ILE A 40 -5.39 -8.91 3.34
N ASP A 41 -4.36 -9.56 3.89
CA ASP A 41 -4.53 -10.74 4.74
C ASP A 41 -5.34 -10.40 6.00
N LEU A 42 -5.00 -9.30 6.70
CA LEU A 42 -5.77 -8.82 7.84
C LEU A 42 -7.23 -8.49 7.47
N CYS A 43 -7.46 -7.84 6.33
CA CYS A 43 -8.83 -7.57 5.87
C CYS A 43 -9.60 -8.87 5.58
N ASN A 44 -8.95 -9.88 5.02
CA ASN A 44 -9.59 -11.18 4.76
C ASN A 44 -9.95 -11.91 6.06
N GLU A 45 -9.08 -11.88 7.07
CA GLU A 45 -9.35 -12.45 8.40
C GLU A 45 -10.60 -11.82 9.03
N ILE A 46 -10.65 -10.48 9.07
CA ILE A 46 -11.81 -9.74 9.61
C ILE A 46 -13.10 -10.07 8.86
N ILE A 47 -13.05 -10.20 7.53
CA ILE A 47 -14.22 -10.54 6.71
C ILE A 47 -14.68 -11.98 6.95
N GLU A 48 -13.73 -12.90 7.17
CA GLU A 48 -14.03 -14.31 7.44
C GLU A 48 -14.68 -14.50 8.81
N GLU A 49 -14.25 -13.76 9.84
CA GLU A 49 -14.85 -13.81 11.19
C GLU A 49 -16.31 -13.32 11.22
N GLU A 50 -16.69 -12.41 10.33
CA GLU A 50 -18.06 -11.86 10.23
C GLU A 50 -19.02 -12.74 9.40
N ARG A 51 -18.57 -13.91 8.94
CA ARG A 51 -19.34 -14.83 8.07
C ARG A 51 -20.05 -15.94 8.82
#